data_AF-A0A9D0NY20-F1
#
_entry.id   AF-A0A9D0NY20-F1
#
_cell.length_a   1.000
_cell.length_b   1.000
_cell.length_c   1.000
_cell.angle_alpha   90.00
_cell.angle_beta   90.00
_cell.angle_gamma   90.00
#
_symmetry.space_group_name_H-M   'P 1'
#
loop_
_entity.id
_entity.type
_entity.pdbx_description
1 polymer ?
#
loop_
_entity_poly.entity_id
_entity_poly.type
_entity_poly.pdbx_seq_one_letter_code
_entity_poly.pdbx_strand_id
1 'polypeptide(L)'
;MPSNKLQLSKLLELKVDRDTRRVKNRESEHREFKLKFENNNIPKLSRTMAAFANRDGGVLFFGIKDRPRELIGVEDKDIPDDVVFTNFLKEYFQPEILFESETIELLNQQVHCLVVKPSSKKPVICKKSKSIRTQQNKPDKEVLREGAIYYRYSASSDEIKYADLAIMLDKEREAFFKSMVDNITLLNKVGVDKAAVVNAHELSGSNQAASVFLTNDTAENLNWIDSGKFVEDESEGGKAYYVVRKVEIKHGVKIPTPTDFAKTHPLTKTALSKEVKITGMDFDAVIWKLGIKDNPKYHISSYHGKNRIHKFTNQSKDLILEEYPLNLERRRDVIKAVTEEYKEALRE
;
A
#
# COMPACT_ATOMS: atom_id res chain seq x y z
N MET A 1 -5.27 25.88 -17.21
CA MET A 1 -5.63 26.65 -16.01
C MET A 1 -4.51 26.48 -14.99
N PRO A 2 -3.81 27.54 -14.57
CA PRO A 2 -2.81 27.41 -13.52
C PRO A 2 -3.54 27.01 -12.24
N SER A 3 -3.19 25.85 -11.68
CA SER A 3 -3.69 25.43 -10.38
C SER A 3 -3.23 26.48 -9.38
N ASN A 4 -4.18 27.29 -8.91
CA ASN A 4 -3.99 28.22 -7.83
C ASN A 4 -3.79 27.38 -6.56
N LYS A 5 -2.60 26.77 -6.43
CA LYS A 5 -2.19 26.00 -5.25
C LYS A 5 -2.25 26.99 -4.11
N LEU A 6 -3.33 26.92 -3.34
CA LEU A 6 -3.50 27.71 -2.14
C LEU A 6 -2.30 27.39 -1.26
N GLN A 7 -1.44 28.38 -1.05
CA GLN A 7 -0.33 28.23 -0.11
C GLN A 7 -0.96 28.16 1.28
N LEU A 8 -0.78 27.03 1.97
CA LEU A 8 -1.29 26.81 3.32
C LEU A 8 -0.85 27.92 4.29
N SER A 9 0.31 28.54 4.06
CA SER A 9 0.76 29.72 4.79
C SER A 9 -0.22 30.90 4.72
N LYS A 10 -0.82 31.18 3.56
CA LYS A 10 -1.84 32.23 3.41
C LYS A 10 -3.13 31.91 4.17
N LEU A 11 -3.39 30.64 4.45
CA LEU A 11 -4.54 30.28 5.27
C LEU A 11 -4.33 30.69 6.73
N LEU A 12 -3.11 30.72 7.24
CA LEU A 12 -2.82 31.13 8.63
C LEU A 12 -3.15 32.60 8.89
N GLU A 13 -3.15 33.43 7.84
CA GLU A 13 -3.51 34.84 7.95
C GLU A 13 -5.01 35.04 8.26
N LEU A 14 -5.31 35.46 9.49
CA LEU A 14 -6.64 35.82 9.94
C LEU A 14 -6.79 37.35 10.06
N LYS A 15 -7.86 37.88 9.47
CA LYS A 15 -8.27 39.28 9.61
C LYS A 15 -9.19 39.41 10.81
N VAL A 16 -8.71 40.07 11.86
CA VAL A 16 -9.47 40.29 13.09
C VAL A 16 -9.77 41.76 13.26
N ASP A 17 -11.04 42.06 13.57
CA ASP A 17 -11.49 43.40 13.93
C ASP A 17 -11.00 43.75 15.34
N ARG A 18 -10.26 44.86 15.51
CA ARG A 18 -9.62 45.19 16.79
C ARG A 18 -10.62 45.56 17.87
N ASP A 19 -11.71 46.22 17.51
CA ASP A 19 -12.69 46.74 18.46
C ASP A 19 -13.65 45.64 18.91
N THR A 20 -14.10 44.80 17.97
CA THR A 20 -15.07 43.74 18.24
C THR A 20 -14.46 42.37 18.48
N ARG A 21 -13.14 42.22 18.27
CA ARG A 21 -12.39 40.94 18.27
C ARG A 21 -12.97 39.88 17.34
N ARG A 22 -13.77 40.27 16.34
CA ARG A 22 -14.40 39.36 15.40
C ARG A 22 -13.45 39.01 14.26
N VAL A 23 -13.32 37.72 13.98
CA VAL A 23 -12.61 37.16 12.84
C VAL A 23 -13.49 37.34 11.60
N LYS A 24 -13.00 38.11 10.61
CA LYS A 24 -13.70 38.40 9.35
C LYS A 24 -13.68 37.22 8.38
N ASN A 25 -12.66 36.36 8.48
CA ASN A 25 -12.57 35.13 7.69
C ASN A 25 -13.73 34.19 8.06
N ARG A 26 -14.29 33.50 7.06
CA ARG A 26 -15.34 32.50 7.23
C ARG A 26 -14.75 31.09 7.16
N GLU A 27 -15.44 30.12 7.76
CA GLU A 27 -15.18 28.72 7.47
C GLU A 27 -15.36 28.45 5.97
N SER A 28 -14.56 27.54 5.44
CA SER A 28 -14.47 27.26 4.01
C SER A 28 -13.96 25.84 3.77
N GLU A 29 -13.77 25.48 2.50
CA GLU A 29 -13.21 24.19 2.10
C GLU A 29 -11.82 23.91 2.70
N HIS A 30 -11.14 24.95 3.23
CA HIS A 30 -9.79 24.87 3.78
C HIS A 30 -9.69 25.43 5.20
N ARG A 31 -10.82 25.76 5.85
CA ARG A 31 -10.83 26.43 7.16
C ARG A 31 -11.96 25.94 8.05
N GLU A 32 -11.60 25.49 9.23
CA GLU A 32 -12.52 25.12 10.32
C GLU A 32 -12.15 25.90 11.58
N PHE A 33 -13.15 26.46 12.28
CA PHE A 33 -12.96 27.13 13.56
C PHE A 33 -13.46 26.26 14.71
N LYS A 34 -12.69 26.26 15.80
CA LYS A 34 -13.01 25.63 17.07
C LYS A 34 -12.64 26.58 18.20
N LEU A 35 -13.45 26.56 19.26
CA LEU A 35 -13.13 27.35 20.45
C LEU A 35 -11.99 26.71 21.23
N LYS A 36 -12.11 25.42 21.54
CA LYS A 36 -11.14 24.66 22.33
C LYS A 36 -11.10 23.21 21.86
N PHE A 37 -10.03 22.51 22.21
CA PHE A 37 -9.94 21.08 22.04
C PHE A 37 -10.69 20.34 23.15
N GLU A 38 -11.32 19.22 22.80
CA GLU A 38 -11.90 18.28 23.76
C GLU A 38 -11.58 16.87 23.27
N ASN A 39 -11.04 16.01 24.13
CA ASN A 39 -10.65 14.64 23.77
C ASN A 39 -11.79 13.84 23.10
N ASN A 40 -13.04 14.05 23.53
CA ASN A 40 -14.20 13.38 22.96
C ASN A 40 -14.51 13.79 21.51
N ASN A 41 -13.91 14.88 21.02
CA ASN A 41 -14.08 15.36 19.65
C ASN A 41 -12.99 14.87 18.70
N ILE A 42 -11.98 14.11 19.16
CA ILE A 42 -10.94 13.53 18.28
C ILE A 42 -11.55 12.84 17.04
N PRO A 43 -12.56 11.96 17.15
CA PRO A 43 -13.14 11.34 15.95
C PRO A 43 -13.74 12.34 14.95
N LYS A 44 -14.36 13.43 15.44
CA LYS A 44 -14.93 14.48 14.57
C LYS A 44 -13.84 15.33 13.93
N LEU A 45 -12.80 15.69 14.68
CA LEU A 45 -11.68 16.47 14.18
C LEU A 45 -10.89 15.67 13.14
N SER A 46 -10.62 14.39 13.42
CA SER A 46 -9.98 13.47 12.48
C SER A 46 -10.79 13.26 11.20
N ARG A 47 -12.14 13.22 11.28
CA ARG A 47 -13.01 13.25 10.08
C ARG A 47 -12.78 14.50 9.22
N THR A 48 -12.66 15.67 9.85
CA THR A 48 -12.36 16.93 9.16
C THR A 48 -10.94 16.95 8.59
N MET A 49 -9.95 16.41 9.30
CA MET A 49 -8.58 16.29 8.79
C MET A 49 -8.52 15.37 7.57
N ALA A 50 -9.20 14.22 7.61
CA ALA A 50 -9.31 13.33 6.45
C ALA A 50 -9.99 14.04 5.27
N ALA A 51 -11.03 14.84 5.54
CA ALA A 51 -11.72 15.64 4.53
C ALA A 51 -10.80 16.70 3.88
N PHE A 52 -9.96 17.38 4.66
CA PHE A 52 -8.95 18.31 4.15
C PHE A 52 -7.85 17.60 3.34
N ALA A 53 -7.36 16.46 3.83
CA ALA A 53 -6.34 15.67 3.14
C ALA A 53 -6.81 15.13 1.78
N ASN A 54 -8.10 14.77 1.67
CA ASN A 54 -8.73 14.38 0.41
C ASN A 54 -8.97 15.57 -0.54
N ARG A 55 -8.98 16.80 -0.01
CA ARG A 55 -9.04 18.05 -0.78
C ARG A 55 -7.63 18.65 -0.92
N ASP A 56 -7.50 19.96 -0.98
CA ASP A 56 -6.22 20.64 -1.21
C ASP A 56 -5.51 21.01 0.10
N GLY A 57 -5.79 20.27 1.17
CA GLY A 57 -5.38 20.61 2.53
C GLY A 57 -6.32 21.61 3.20
N GLY A 58 -5.98 22.01 4.42
CA GLY A 58 -6.77 22.97 5.19
C GLY A 58 -6.20 23.18 6.58
N VAL A 59 -6.81 24.09 7.34
CA VAL A 59 -6.35 24.43 8.69
C VAL A 59 -7.52 24.39 9.66
N LEU A 60 -7.32 23.68 10.78
CA LEU A 60 -8.19 23.75 11.94
C LEU A 60 -7.61 24.78 12.91
N PHE A 61 -8.39 25.81 13.23
CA PHE A 61 -7.99 26.85 14.17
C PHE A 61 -8.72 26.65 15.51
N PHE A 62 -7.98 26.66 16.60
CA PHE A 62 -8.46 26.61 17.97
C PHE A 62 -8.31 27.99 18.63
N GLY A 63 -9.27 28.38 19.47
CA GLY A 63 -9.32 29.70 20.11
C GLY A 63 -10.30 30.68 19.45
N ILE A 64 -11.15 30.19 18.54
CA ILE A 64 -12.14 31.01 17.81
C ILE A 64 -13.54 30.43 18.02
N LYS A 65 -14.42 31.24 18.62
CA LYS A 65 -15.81 30.83 18.91
C LYS A 65 -16.66 30.86 17.64
N ASP A 66 -17.36 29.78 17.31
CA ASP A 66 -18.16 29.65 16.07
C ASP A 66 -19.14 30.84 15.82
N ARG A 67 -19.90 31.27 16.83
CA ARG A 67 -20.80 32.43 16.75
C ARG A 67 -20.51 33.42 17.89
N PRO A 68 -20.09 34.68 17.61
CA PRO A 68 -20.05 35.37 16.31
C PRO A 68 -18.67 35.33 15.57
N ARG A 69 -17.89 34.24 15.65
CA ARG A 69 -16.46 34.20 15.21
C ARG A 69 -15.59 35.16 16.00
N GLU A 70 -15.65 35.02 17.31
CA GLU A 70 -14.89 35.86 18.24
C GLU A 70 -13.56 35.19 18.58
N LEU A 71 -12.48 35.97 18.56
CA LEU A 71 -11.16 35.57 18.99
C LEU A 71 -11.10 35.54 20.53
N ILE A 72 -11.06 34.34 21.08
CA ILE A 72 -10.99 34.10 22.53
C ILE A 72 -9.56 33.73 22.95
N GLY A 73 -8.87 32.94 22.12
CA GLY A 73 -7.57 32.36 22.44
C GLY A 73 -7.69 30.94 23.02
N VAL A 74 -6.56 30.26 23.14
CA VAL A 74 -6.42 28.97 23.83
C VAL A 74 -5.43 29.06 24.97
N GLU A 75 -5.64 28.24 26.00
CA GLU A 75 -4.64 27.92 27.01
C GLU A 75 -3.93 26.62 26.63
N ASP A 76 -2.75 26.34 27.20
CA ASP A 76 -1.96 25.14 26.88
C ASP A 76 -2.74 23.82 27.07
N LYS A 77 -3.64 23.77 28.05
CA LYS A 77 -4.51 22.61 28.32
C LYS A 77 -5.56 22.36 27.22
N ASP A 78 -5.86 23.39 26.43
CA ASP A 78 -6.84 23.37 25.34
C ASP A 78 -6.17 23.11 23.97
N ILE A 79 -4.86 22.82 23.97
CA ILE A 79 -4.09 22.44 22.78
C ILE A 79 -4.17 20.91 22.59
N PRO A 80 -4.48 20.44 21.38
CA PRO A 80 -4.46 19.02 21.06
C PRO A 80 -3.05 18.42 21.15
N ASP A 81 -2.95 17.21 21.70
CA ASP A 81 -1.70 16.43 21.69
C ASP A 81 -1.49 15.79 20.30
N ASP A 82 -0.43 16.22 19.61
CA ASP A 82 -0.04 15.73 18.29
C ASP A 82 0.17 14.22 18.24
N VAL A 83 0.68 13.61 19.32
CA VAL A 83 0.91 12.16 19.40
C VAL A 83 -0.43 11.43 19.43
N VAL A 84 -1.39 11.96 20.19
CA VAL A 84 -2.74 11.42 20.27
C VAL A 84 -3.45 11.49 18.91
N PHE A 85 -3.36 12.63 18.22
CA PHE A 85 -3.89 12.78 16.87
C PHE A 85 -3.22 11.83 15.88
N THR A 86 -1.90 11.79 15.88
CA THR A 86 -1.12 10.93 14.96
C THR A 86 -1.49 9.46 15.13
N ASN A 87 -1.56 8.97 16.36
CA ASN A 87 -1.94 7.59 16.65
C ASN A 87 -3.37 7.29 16.22
N PHE A 88 -4.31 8.20 16.51
CA PHE A 88 -5.69 8.04 16.08
C PHE A 88 -5.82 8.05 14.54
N LEU A 89 -5.16 8.97 13.85
CA LEU A 89 -5.21 9.05 12.39
C LEU A 89 -4.60 7.79 11.74
N LYS A 90 -3.45 7.32 12.25
CA LYS A 90 -2.82 6.07 11.79
C LYS A 90 -3.70 4.86 12.02
N GLU A 91 -4.45 4.81 13.11
CA GLU A 91 -5.35 3.70 13.40
C GLU A 91 -6.57 3.70 12.46
N TYR A 92 -7.19 4.87 12.22
CA TYR A 92 -8.49 4.96 11.55
C TYR A 92 -8.43 5.29 10.06
N PHE A 93 -7.31 5.76 9.51
CA PHE A 93 -7.22 6.21 8.12
C PHE A 93 -6.03 5.64 7.36
N GLN A 94 -6.15 5.56 6.03
CA GLN A 94 -5.06 5.21 5.12
C GLN A 94 -5.30 5.82 3.73
N PRO A 95 -4.27 6.38 3.04
CA PRO A 95 -2.89 6.55 3.49
C PRO A 95 -2.75 7.56 4.66
N GLU A 96 -1.52 7.67 5.19
CA GLU A 96 -1.22 8.53 6.34
C GLU A 96 -1.62 9.99 6.07
N ILE A 97 -2.31 10.59 7.03
CA ILE A 97 -2.69 12.01 6.99
C ILE A 97 -1.56 12.79 7.65
N LEU A 98 -0.87 13.62 6.87
CA LEU A 98 0.19 14.49 7.34
C LEU A 98 -0.38 15.84 7.78
N PHE A 99 -0.01 16.27 8.99
CA PHE A 99 -0.36 17.59 9.51
C PHE A 99 0.83 18.18 10.28
N GLU A 100 0.81 19.50 10.42
CA GLU A 100 1.76 20.28 11.22
C GLU A 100 0.99 21.07 12.27
N SER A 101 1.62 21.27 13.42
CA SER A 101 1.06 21.95 14.58
C SER A 101 1.77 23.29 14.75
N GLU A 102 1.02 24.39 14.82
CA GLU A 102 1.58 25.74 14.91
C GLU A 102 0.71 26.59 15.84
N THR A 103 1.35 27.47 16.62
CA THR A 103 0.63 28.44 17.44
C THR A 103 0.98 29.84 16.96
N ILE A 104 -0.04 30.64 16.63
CA ILE A 104 0.10 32.03 16.19
C ILE A 104 -0.49 32.98 17.23
N GLU A 105 0.11 34.16 17.36
CA GLU A 105 -0.40 35.21 18.25
C GLU A 105 -1.23 36.23 17.45
N LEU A 106 -2.47 36.46 17.87
CA LEU A 106 -3.38 37.44 17.29
C LEU A 106 -3.96 38.31 18.41
N LEU A 107 -3.78 39.64 18.33
CA LEU A 107 -4.29 40.59 19.35
C LEU A 107 -4.04 40.13 20.80
N ASN A 108 -2.81 39.69 21.07
CA ASN A 108 -2.33 39.16 22.36
C ASN A 108 -3.12 37.93 22.84
N GLN A 109 -3.59 37.10 21.92
CA GLN A 109 -4.20 35.80 22.19
C GLN A 109 -3.50 34.73 21.38
N GLN A 110 -3.27 33.58 22.00
CA GLN A 110 -2.72 32.42 21.33
C GLN A 110 -3.83 31.70 20.56
N VAL A 111 -3.59 31.40 19.28
CA VAL A 111 -4.46 30.61 18.41
C VAL A 111 -3.66 29.43 17.93
N HIS A 112 -4.11 28.23 18.30
CA HIS A 112 -3.44 27.02 17.90
C HIS A 112 -4.03 26.50 16.57
N CYS A 113 -3.16 26.01 15.69
CA CYS A 113 -3.48 25.66 14.31
C CYS A 113 -2.97 24.27 13.98
N LEU A 114 -3.85 23.41 13.47
CA LEU A 114 -3.46 22.16 12.83
C LEU A 114 -3.54 22.33 11.31
N VAL A 115 -2.37 22.38 10.67
CA VAL A 115 -2.21 22.56 9.22
C VAL A 115 -2.17 21.19 8.56
N VAL A 116 -3.28 20.78 7.94
CA VAL A 116 -3.40 19.49 7.26
C VAL A 116 -2.96 19.62 5.80
N LYS A 117 -1.97 18.81 5.41
CA LYS A 117 -1.47 18.78 4.04
C LYS A 117 -2.40 17.98 3.13
N PRO A 118 -2.54 18.35 1.84
CA PRO A 118 -3.18 17.47 0.88
C PRO A 118 -2.42 16.13 0.82
N SER A 119 -3.16 15.02 0.81
CA SER A 119 -2.54 13.70 0.70
C SER A 119 -1.86 13.54 -0.66
N SER A 120 -0.66 12.97 -0.67
CA SER A 120 0.09 12.65 -1.89
C SER A 120 -0.52 11.50 -2.67
N LYS A 121 -1.33 10.67 -2.01
CA LYS A 121 -2.05 9.55 -2.61
C LYS A 121 -3.49 9.59 -2.15
N LYS A 122 -4.41 9.91 -3.06
CA LYS A 122 -5.84 9.94 -2.77
C LYS A 122 -6.53 8.69 -3.33
N PRO A 123 -7.65 8.24 -2.76
CA PRO A 123 -8.31 8.77 -1.56
C PRO A 123 -7.68 8.27 -0.24
N VAL A 124 -7.80 9.10 0.79
CA VAL A 124 -7.72 8.72 2.20
C VAL A 124 -9.05 8.11 2.63
N ILE A 125 -9.01 6.84 3.00
CA ILE A 125 -10.16 6.00 3.33
C ILE A 125 -10.14 5.70 4.83
N CYS A 126 -11.33 5.70 5.44
CA CYS A 126 -11.50 5.28 6.82
C CYS A 126 -11.48 3.74 6.94
N LYS A 127 -10.59 3.20 7.78
CA LYS A 127 -10.36 1.76 7.97
C LYS A 127 -11.27 1.11 9.02
N LYS A 128 -11.83 1.90 9.94
CA LYS A 128 -12.59 1.39 11.08
C LYS A 128 -13.74 2.33 11.40
N SER A 129 -14.90 1.76 11.74
CA SER A 129 -16.01 2.55 12.27
C SER A 129 -15.70 3.07 13.69
N LYS A 130 -16.23 4.26 14.02
CA LYS A 130 -16.19 4.88 15.35
C LYS A 130 -17.51 5.59 15.64
N SER A 131 -18.15 5.20 16.72
CA SER A 131 -19.32 5.89 17.27
C SER A 131 -18.96 6.63 18.56
N ILE A 132 -19.65 7.74 18.81
CA ILE A 132 -19.53 8.52 20.05
C ILE A 132 -20.88 8.54 20.79
N ARG A 133 -20.81 8.46 22.12
CA ARG A 133 -21.97 8.70 22.99
C ARG A 133 -22.32 10.18 22.96
N THR A 134 -23.57 10.49 22.60
CA THR A 134 -24.03 11.87 22.50
C THR A 134 -24.81 12.31 23.73
N GLN A 135 -25.69 11.45 24.26
CA GLN A 135 -26.52 11.72 25.44
C GLN A 135 -26.83 10.41 26.18
N GLN A 136 -27.08 10.50 27.49
CA GLN A 136 -27.67 9.37 28.23
C GLN A 136 -29.02 9.00 27.60
N ASN A 137 -29.24 7.70 27.35
CA ASN A 137 -30.45 7.12 26.74
C ASN A 137 -30.66 7.37 25.23
N LYS A 138 -29.64 7.78 24.48
CA LYS A 138 -29.67 7.77 23.01
C LYS A 138 -28.63 6.82 22.45
N PRO A 139 -28.89 6.18 21.29
CA PRO A 139 -27.90 5.32 20.65
C PRO A 139 -26.65 6.13 20.29
N ASP A 140 -25.50 5.46 20.34
CA ASP A 140 -24.22 6.04 19.94
C ASP A 140 -24.32 6.52 18.49
N LYS A 141 -23.85 7.74 18.24
CA LYS A 141 -23.85 8.31 16.89
C LYS A 141 -22.58 7.88 16.18
N GLU A 142 -22.71 7.18 15.06
CA GLU A 142 -21.57 6.90 14.19
C GLU A 142 -20.99 8.21 13.63
N VAL A 143 -19.70 8.42 13.86
CA VAL A 143 -18.95 9.59 13.38
C VAL A 143 -18.06 9.20 12.23
N LEU A 144 -17.41 8.04 12.36
CA LEU A 144 -16.59 7.42 11.34
C LEU A 144 -17.22 6.10 10.92
N ARG A 145 -17.39 5.90 9.63
CA ARG A 145 -17.83 4.65 9.01
C ARG A 145 -16.66 4.01 8.25
N GLU A 146 -16.48 2.70 8.42
CA GLU A 146 -15.51 1.92 7.65
C GLU A 146 -15.78 2.00 6.13
N GLY A 147 -14.71 2.16 5.35
CA GLY A 147 -14.74 2.33 3.90
C GLY A 147 -15.17 3.72 3.43
N ALA A 148 -15.56 4.62 4.34
CA ALA A 148 -15.95 5.98 3.96
C ALA A 148 -14.73 6.82 3.54
N ILE A 149 -14.93 7.63 2.51
CA ILE A 149 -14.00 8.68 2.10
C ILE A 149 -14.65 10.00 2.50
N TYR A 150 -14.03 10.75 3.39
CA TYR A 150 -14.53 12.06 3.78
C TYR A 150 -13.99 13.14 2.86
N TYR A 151 -14.85 14.10 2.53
CA TYR A 151 -14.53 15.21 1.66
C TYR A 151 -15.15 16.48 2.24
N ARG A 152 -14.41 17.59 2.14
CA ARG A 152 -14.85 18.87 2.69
C ARG A 152 -15.71 19.58 1.65
N TYR A 153 -16.97 19.90 1.95
CA TYR A 153 -17.84 20.74 1.13
C TYR A 153 -18.11 22.04 1.85
N SER A 154 -17.61 23.16 1.33
CA SER A 154 -17.75 24.47 1.96
C SER A 154 -17.46 24.41 3.47
N ALA A 155 -18.47 24.39 4.36
CA ALA A 155 -18.29 24.32 5.81
C ALA A 155 -18.60 22.94 6.47
N SER A 156 -18.89 21.88 5.70
CA SER A 156 -19.17 20.54 6.24
C SER A 156 -18.20 19.48 5.75
N SER A 157 -17.90 18.51 6.62
CA SER A 157 -17.08 17.34 6.30
C SER A 157 -17.99 16.13 6.16
N ASP A 158 -18.33 15.77 4.92
CA ASP A 158 -19.28 14.70 4.61
C ASP A 158 -18.62 13.56 3.83
N GLU A 159 -19.33 12.46 3.67
CA GLU A 159 -18.87 11.42 2.76
C GLU A 159 -18.82 11.96 1.32
N ILE A 160 -17.79 11.55 0.59
CA ILE A 160 -17.57 12.00 -0.78
C ILE A 160 -18.75 11.61 -1.66
N LYS A 161 -19.17 12.52 -2.54
CA LYS A 161 -20.25 12.32 -3.49
C LYS A 161 -19.65 11.73 -4.75
N TYR A 162 -20.50 11.03 -5.51
CA TYR A 162 -20.09 10.35 -6.72
C TYR A 162 -19.30 11.25 -7.69
N ALA A 163 -19.77 12.48 -7.93
CA ALA A 163 -19.12 13.39 -8.88
C ALA A 163 -17.67 13.71 -8.49
N ASP A 164 -17.43 14.07 -7.23
CA ASP A 164 -16.09 14.39 -6.73
C ASP A 164 -15.20 13.15 -6.64
N LEU A 165 -15.77 11.99 -6.30
CA LEU A 165 -15.05 10.72 -6.28
C LEU A 165 -14.59 10.31 -7.68
N ALA A 166 -15.46 10.41 -8.68
CA ALA A 166 -15.12 10.09 -10.07
C ALA A 166 -13.97 10.97 -10.56
N ILE A 167 -14.05 12.28 -10.34
CA ILE A 167 -12.98 13.23 -10.69
C ILE A 167 -11.68 12.88 -9.96
N MET A 168 -11.74 12.52 -8.69
CA MET A 168 -10.56 12.15 -7.91
C MET A 168 -9.88 10.89 -8.47
N LEU A 169 -10.64 9.84 -8.77
CA LEU A 169 -10.11 8.59 -9.32
C LEU A 169 -9.57 8.78 -10.74
N ASP A 170 -10.24 9.59 -11.56
CA ASP A 170 -9.78 9.91 -12.91
C ASP A 170 -8.45 10.64 -12.89
N LYS A 171 -8.28 11.63 -12.01
CA LYS A 171 -7.01 12.35 -11.85
C LYS A 171 -5.85 11.46 -11.45
N GLU A 172 -6.06 10.55 -10.50
CA GLU A 172 -5.02 9.59 -10.08
C GLU A 172 -4.64 8.65 -11.24
N ARG A 173 -5.64 8.17 -11.97
CA ARG A 173 -5.45 7.32 -13.15
C ARG A 173 -4.70 8.05 -14.26
N GLU A 174 -5.09 9.28 -14.57
CA GLU A 174 -4.42 10.14 -15.56
C GLU A 174 -2.97 10.44 -15.16
N ALA A 175 -2.71 10.74 -13.89
CA ALA A 175 -1.36 10.99 -13.40
C ALA A 175 -0.46 9.75 -13.57
N PHE A 176 -0.98 8.56 -13.23
CA PHE A 176 -0.27 7.30 -13.45
C PHE A 176 -0.01 7.05 -14.94
N PHE A 177 -1.02 7.18 -15.80
CA PHE A 177 -0.87 6.98 -17.24
C PHE A 177 0.11 7.97 -17.86
N LYS A 178 0.06 9.24 -17.46
CA LYS A 178 1.00 10.26 -17.94
C LYS A 178 2.44 9.87 -17.58
N SER A 179 2.70 9.50 -16.32
CA SER A 179 4.02 9.04 -15.88
C SER A 179 4.51 7.82 -16.67
N MET A 180 3.61 6.87 -16.95
CA MET A 180 3.91 5.70 -17.77
C MET A 180 4.26 6.07 -19.22
N VAL A 181 3.48 6.95 -19.84
CA VAL A 181 3.73 7.43 -21.22
C VAL A 181 5.04 8.20 -21.31
N ASP A 182 5.35 9.06 -20.34
CA ASP A 182 6.60 9.80 -20.28
C ASP A 182 7.80 8.83 -20.23
N ASN A 183 7.71 7.76 -19.43
CA ASN A 183 8.74 6.72 -19.36
C ASN A 183 8.86 5.90 -20.66
N ILE A 184 7.74 5.52 -21.29
CA ILE A 184 7.76 4.81 -22.58
C ILE A 184 8.37 5.69 -23.68
N THR A 185 8.04 6.97 -23.69
CA THR A 185 8.59 7.94 -24.64
C THR A 185 10.12 8.05 -24.48
N LEU A 186 10.59 8.06 -23.23
CA LEU A 186 12.02 8.03 -22.94
C LEU A 186 12.67 6.73 -23.43
N LEU A 187 12.06 5.57 -23.17
CA LEU A 187 12.55 4.27 -23.64
C LEU A 187 12.65 4.22 -25.17
N ASN A 188 11.63 4.71 -25.89
CA ASN A 188 11.66 4.79 -27.35
C ASN A 188 12.77 5.73 -27.87
N LYS A 189 13.04 6.83 -27.16
CA LYS A 189 14.12 7.76 -27.53
C LYS A 189 15.51 7.14 -27.34
N VAL A 190 15.69 6.34 -26.29
CA VAL A 190 16.96 5.63 -26.01
C VAL A 190 17.12 4.42 -26.95
N GLY A 191 16.02 3.78 -27.33
CA GLY A 191 15.99 2.47 -27.98
C GLY A 191 15.77 1.38 -26.94
N VAL A 192 14.74 0.55 -27.14
CA VAL A 192 14.36 -0.51 -26.17
C VAL A 192 15.48 -1.55 -26.04
N ASP A 193 16.22 -1.78 -27.13
CA ASP A 193 17.42 -2.61 -27.24
C ASP A 193 18.64 -2.03 -26.50
N LYS A 194 18.59 -0.75 -26.11
CA LYS A 194 19.71 -0.01 -25.46
C LYS A 194 19.34 0.55 -24.08
N ALA A 195 18.14 0.26 -23.61
CA ALA A 195 17.63 0.78 -22.36
C ALA A 195 17.97 -0.13 -21.18
N ALA A 196 18.32 0.50 -20.06
CA ALA A 196 18.52 -0.16 -18.77
C ALA A 196 17.58 0.44 -17.73
N VAL A 197 17.03 -0.40 -16.86
CA VAL A 197 16.23 0.05 -15.71
C VAL A 197 17.10 0.04 -14.47
N VAL A 198 17.17 1.15 -13.76
CA VAL A 198 17.92 1.25 -12.50
C VAL A 198 16.95 1.40 -11.33
N ASN A 199 17.18 0.67 -10.24
CA ASN A 199 16.41 0.87 -9.03
C ASN A 199 16.79 2.20 -8.37
N ALA A 200 15.97 3.23 -8.57
CA ALA A 200 16.23 4.58 -8.06
C ALA A 200 16.33 4.65 -6.53
N HIS A 201 15.71 3.72 -5.78
CA HIS A 201 15.82 3.65 -4.33
C HIS A 201 17.26 3.36 -3.87
N GLU A 202 18.04 2.62 -4.66
CA GLU A 202 19.43 2.27 -4.36
C GLU A 202 20.40 3.43 -4.66
N LEU A 203 19.96 4.47 -5.38
CA LEU A 203 20.78 5.62 -5.77
C LEU A 203 20.88 6.70 -4.69
N SER A 204 19.99 6.71 -3.69
CA SER A 204 19.94 7.77 -2.66
C SER A 204 20.90 7.58 -1.47
N GLY A 205 21.65 6.48 -1.42
CA GLY A 205 22.61 6.19 -0.33
C GLY A 205 24.05 6.58 -0.68
N SER A 206 24.81 7.14 0.27
CA SER A 206 26.19 7.63 0.07
C SER A 206 27.24 6.56 -0.25
N ASN A 207 26.86 5.28 -0.41
CA ASN A 207 27.83 4.22 -0.68
C ASN A 207 27.27 2.92 -1.29
N GLN A 208 26.08 2.91 -1.88
CA GLN A 208 25.46 1.66 -2.35
C GLN A 208 25.73 1.37 -3.83
N ALA A 209 25.99 0.10 -4.12
CA ALA A 209 25.93 -0.42 -5.49
C ALA A 209 24.46 -0.40 -5.94
N ALA A 210 24.18 0.15 -7.12
CA ALA A 210 22.83 0.16 -7.69
C ALA A 210 22.66 -1.00 -8.67
N SER A 211 21.55 -1.69 -8.54
CA SER A 211 21.16 -2.77 -9.43
C SER A 211 20.68 -2.19 -10.76
N VAL A 212 21.33 -2.61 -11.83
CA VAL A 212 20.97 -2.28 -13.21
C VAL A 212 20.33 -3.52 -13.82
N PHE A 213 19.11 -3.39 -14.28
CA PHE A 213 18.35 -4.43 -14.95
C PHE A 213 18.41 -4.20 -16.46
N LEU A 214 18.85 -5.23 -17.17
CA LEU A 214 18.95 -5.26 -18.63
C LEU A 214 18.08 -6.40 -19.15
N THR A 215 17.51 -6.24 -20.34
CA THR A 215 16.96 -7.38 -21.06
C THR A 215 18.10 -8.26 -21.58
N ASN A 216 17.84 -9.54 -21.88
CA ASN A 216 18.85 -10.42 -22.46
C ASN A 216 19.38 -9.85 -23.79
N ASP A 217 18.48 -9.35 -24.64
CA ASP A 217 18.83 -8.74 -25.93
C ASP A 217 19.74 -7.52 -25.76
N THR A 218 19.41 -6.62 -24.82
CA THR A 218 20.28 -5.48 -24.48
C THR A 218 21.64 -5.93 -23.94
N ALA A 219 21.66 -6.97 -23.10
CA ALA A 219 22.89 -7.51 -22.53
C ALA A 219 23.77 -8.19 -23.59
N GLU A 220 23.20 -8.90 -24.56
CA GLU A 220 23.95 -9.54 -25.65
C GLU A 220 24.59 -8.51 -26.60
N ASN A 221 23.90 -7.38 -26.81
CA ASN A 221 24.39 -6.30 -27.67
C ASN A 221 25.31 -5.29 -26.96
N LEU A 222 25.53 -5.45 -25.66
CA LEU A 222 26.49 -4.65 -24.90
C LEU A 222 27.92 -5.08 -25.24
N ASN A 223 28.79 -4.11 -25.52
CA ASN A 223 30.21 -4.39 -25.69
C ASN A 223 30.82 -4.74 -24.34
N TRP A 224 30.87 -6.03 -24.01
CA TRP A 224 31.58 -6.51 -22.82
C TRP A 224 33.09 -6.48 -23.08
N ILE A 225 33.85 -5.97 -22.11
CA ILE A 225 35.31 -6.10 -22.13
C ILE A 225 35.62 -7.38 -21.35
N ASP A 226 35.80 -8.48 -22.08
CA ASP A 226 36.06 -9.79 -21.48
C ASP A 226 37.55 -10.02 -21.19
N SER A 227 38.44 -9.26 -21.82
CA SER A 227 39.89 -9.29 -21.58
C SER A 227 40.55 -7.96 -21.92
N GLY A 228 41.69 -7.66 -21.28
CA GLY A 228 42.47 -6.45 -21.51
C GLY A 228 43.96 -6.69 -21.34
N LYS A 229 44.77 -5.87 -22.01
CA LYS A 229 46.24 -5.86 -21.88
C LYS A 229 46.67 -4.43 -21.52
N PHE A 230 47.62 -4.32 -20.61
CA PHE A 230 48.25 -3.03 -20.29
C PHE A 230 49.19 -2.64 -21.42
N VAL A 231 49.07 -1.39 -21.86
CA VAL A 231 49.97 -0.74 -22.82
C VAL A 231 50.43 0.58 -22.20
N GLU A 232 51.70 0.91 -22.41
CA GLU A 232 52.29 2.16 -21.90
C GLU A 232 52.05 3.34 -22.84
N ASP A 233 51.83 3.07 -24.13
CA ASP A 233 51.53 4.07 -25.14
C ASP A 233 50.00 4.25 -25.27
N GLU A 234 49.51 5.47 -25.04
CA GLU A 234 48.09 5.80 -25.17
C GLU A 234 47.55 5.55 -26.58
N SER A 235 48.40 5.61 -27.61
CA SER A 235 48.00 5.34 -29.01
C SER A 235 47.74 3.86 -29.30
N GLU A 236 48.26 2.96 -28.46
CA GLU A 236 48.01 1.51 -28.54
C GLU A 236 46.83 1.07 -27.65
N GLY A 237 46.25 1.99 -26.88
CA GLY A 237 45.16 1.74 -25.95
C GLY A 237 43.80 1.55 -26.63
N GLY A 238 43.18 0.38 -26.41
CA GLY A 238 41.78 0.15 -26.76
C GLY A 238 40.80 0.85 -25.80
N LYS A 239 39.51 0.88 -26.15
CA LYS A 239 38.46 1.40 -25.25
C LYS A 239 38.40 0.53 -23.98
N ALA A 240 38.50 1.16 -22.80
CA ALA A 240 38.41 0.53 -21.50
C ALA A 240 37.24 1.10 -20.67
N TYR A 241 36.61 0.28 -19.82
CA TYR A 241 35.65 0.77 -18.82
C TYR A 241 36.38 1.08 -17.52
N TYR A 242 36.16 2.29 -16.98
CA TYR A 242 36.64 2.65 -15.64
C TYR A 242 35.61 2.20 -14.59
N VAL A 243 35.85 1.03 -14.01
CA VAL A 243 34.97 0.43 -13.01
C VAL A 243 35.48 0.80 -11.61
N VAL A 244 34.81 1.72 -10.93
CA VAL A 244 35.23 2.22 -9.61
C VAL A 244 34.94 1.21 -8.48
N ARG A 245 34.09 0.21 -8.72
CA ARG A 245 33.55 -0.72 -7.70
C ARG A 245 33.25 -2.10 -8.25
N LYS A 246 33.10 -3.10 -7.38
CA LYS A 246 32.75 -4.48 -7.74
C LYS A 246 31.42 -4.54 -8.51
N VAL A 247 31.43 -5.22 -9.67
CA VAL A 247 30.23 -5.54 -10.46
C VAL A 247 29.88 -7.01 -10.24
N GLU A 248 28.64 -7.29 -9.83
CA GLU A 248 28.10 -8.66 -9.74
C GLU A 248 26.99 -8.83 -10.76
N ILE A 249 27.23 -9.69 -11.76
CA ILE A 249 26.22 -10.03 -12.77
C ILE A 249 25.36 -11.18 -12.22
N LYS A 250 24.06 -10.95 -12.09
CA LYS A 250 23.08 -11.98 -11.73
C LYS A 250 22.19 -12.24 -12.93
N HIS A 251 22.25 -13.44 -13.49
CA HIS A 251 21.33 -13.85 -14.55
C HIS A 251 19.91 -13.92 -13.99
N GLY A 252 18.98 -13.29 -14.71
CA GLY A 252 17.69 -12.84 -14.21
C GLY A 252 16.85 -13.92 -13.52
N VAL A 253 16.30 -13.54 -12.37
CA VAL A 253 15.14 -14.17 -11.75
C VAL A 253 14.02 -14.18 -12.80
N LYS A 254 13.52 -15.36 -13.19
CA LYS A 254 12.28 -15.46 -13.98
C LYS A 254 11.20 -14.69 -13.23
N ILE A 255 10.72 -13.59 -13.81
CA ILE A 255 9.56 -12.87 -13.28
C ILE A 255 8.43 -13.91 -13.22
N PRO A 256 7.91 -14.26 -12.03
CA PRO A 256 6.85 -15.25 -11.94
C PRO A 256 5.62 -14.66 -12.63
N THR A 257 5.33 -15.16 -13.83
CA THR A 257 4.08 -14.87 -14.52
C THR A 257 2.93 -15.29 -13.60
N PRO A 258 1.88 -14.48 -13.43
CA PRO A 258 0.67 -14.90 -12.71
C PRO A 258 0.18 -16.22 -13.28
N THR A 259 0.39 -17.31 -12.53
CA THR A 259 0.06 -18.64 -12.98
C THR A 259 -1.41 -18.88 -12.72
N ASP A 260 -2.17 -19.07 -13.80
CA ASP A 260 -3.55 -19.55 -13.68
C ASP A 260 -3.52 -20.95 -13.07
N PHE A 261 -3.99 -21.04 -11.82
CA PHE A 261 -4.03 -22.29 -11.07
C PHE A 261 -5.00 -23.30 -11.67
N ALA A 262 -6.00 -22.87 -12.44
CA ALA A 262 -6.86 -23.78 -13.18
C ALA A 262 -6.09 -24.54 -14.26
N LYS A 263 -5.05 -23.93 -14.83
CA LYS A 263 -4.19 -24.55 -15.86
C LYS A 263 -3.06 -25.37 -15.25
N THR A 264 -2.41 -24.85 -14.20
CA THR A 264 -1.23 -25.51 -13.61
C THR A 264 -1.62 -26.67 -12.69
N HIS A 265 -2.71 -26.54 -11.93
CA HIS A 265 -3.18 -27.53 -10.96
C HIS A 265 -4.63 -27.94 -11.27
N PRO A 266 -4.88 -28.64 -12.39
CA PRO A 266 -6.24 -28.91 -12.87
C PRO A 266 -7.03 -29.86 -11.97
N LEU A 267 -6.34 -30.78 -11.27
CA LEU A 267 -6.98 -31.87 -10.54
C LEU A 267 -7.44 -31.43 -9.15
N THR A 268 -8.67 -31.75 -8.79
CA THR A 268 -9.13 -31.66 -7.39
C THR A 268 -8.68 -32.90 -6.62
N LYS A 269 -8.71 -32.87 -5.27
CA LYS A 269 -8.50 -34.06 -4.44
C LYS A 269 -9.35 -35.26 -4.92
N THR A 270 -10.62 -35.01 -5.24
CA THR A 270 -11.54 -36.04 -5.74
C THR A 270 -11.17 -36.57 -7.12
N ALA A 271 -10.73 -35.70 -8.04
CA ALA A 271 -10.31 -36.11 -9.37
C ALA A 271 -9.03 -36.96 -9.31
N LEU A 272 -8.01 -36.49 -8.61
CA LEU A 272 -6.75 -37.21 -8.45
C LEU A 272 -6.95 -38.55 -7.76
N SER A 273 -7.72 -38.59 -6.66
CA SER A 273 -8.08 -39.81 -5.93
C SER A 273 -8.74 -40.88 -6.83
N LYS A 274 -9.61 -40.47 -7.75
CA LYS A 274 -10.23 -41.37 -8.73
C LYS A 274 -9.22 -41.90 -9.75
N GLU A 275 -8.32 -41.06 -10.25
CA GLU A 275 -7.31 -41.46 -11.23
C GLU A 275 -6.28 -42.44 -10.65
N VAL A 276 -5.84 -42.22 -9.40
CA VAL A 276 -4.85 -43.11 -8.76
C VAL A 276 -5.48 -44.32 -8.06
N LYS A 277 -6.81 -44.36 -7.95
CA LYS A 277 -7.60 -45.38 -7.23
C LYS A 277 -7.17 -45.55 -5.75
N ILE A 278 -6.95 -44.42 -5.07
CA ILE A 278 -6.63 -44.36 -3.63
C ILE A 278 -7.56 -43.32 -3.00
N THR A 279 -8.23 -43.64 -1.90
CA THR A 279 -9.31 -42.82 -1.32
C THR A 279 -9.15 -42.66 0.18
N GLY A 280 -9.78 -41.63 0.76
CA GLY A 280 -9.84 -41.46 2.21
C GLY A 280 -8.47 -41.18 2.84
N MET A 281 -8.22 -41.76 4.01
CA MET A 281 -6.98 -41.54 4.77
C MET A 281 -5.74 -42.07 4.05
N ASP A 282 -5.88 -43.17 3.31
CA ASP A 282 -4.82 -43.75 2.48
C ASP A 282 -4.29 -42.75 1.44
N PHE A 283 -5.18 -41.92 0.88
CA PHE A 283 -4.78 -40.88 -0.07
C PHE A 283 -3.96 -39.79 0.61
N ASP A 284 -4.41 -39.35 1.79
CA ASP A 284 -3.70 -38.32 2.58
C ASP A 284 -2.32 -38.82 3.04
N ALA A 285 -2.20 -40.11 3.37
CA ALA A 285 -0.94 -40.76 3.72
C ALA A 285 0.03 -40.82 2.54
N VAL A 286 -0.44 -41.20 1.34
CA VAL A 286 0.40 -41.30 0.14
C VAL A 286 0.91 -39.92 -0.29
N ILE A 287 0.07 -38.88 -0.32
CA ILE A 287 0.54 -37.53 -0.67
C ILE A 287 1.50 -36.94 0.37
N TRP A 288 1.40 -37.36 1.63
CA TRP A 288 2.33 -37.00 2.69
C TRP A 288 3.68 -37.70 2.50
N LYS A 289 3.66 -39.03 2.31
CA LYS A 289 4.87 -39.85 2.13
C LYS A 289 5.69 -39.41 0.92
N LEU A 290 5.03 -39.04 -0.17
CA LEU A 290 5.67 -38.56 -1.40
C LEU A 290 6.05 -37.07 -1.37
N GLY A 291 5.82 -36.38 -0.25
CA GLY A 291 6.11 -34.94 -0.13
C GLY A 291 5.30 -34.06 -1.10
N ILE A 292 4.20 -34.58 -1.64
CA ILE A 292 3.36 -33.87 -2.62
C ILE A 292 2.67 -32.69 -1.93
N LYS A 293 2.13 -32.90 -0.73
CA LYS A 293 1.31 -31.93 0.00
C LYS A 293 2.05 -30.61 0.32
N ASP A 294 3.36 -30.70 0.54
CA ASP A 294 4.19 -29.54 0.94
C ASP A 294 5.01 -28.97 -0.22
N ASN A 295 4.74 -29.41 -1.45
CA ASN A 295 5.48 -29.01 -2.63
C ASN A 295 4.60 -28.24 -3.64
N PRO A 296 4.83 -26.92 -3.84
CA PRO A 296 4.08 -26.10 -4.79
C PRO A 296 4.14 -26.55 -6.25
N LYS A 297 5.10 -27.42 -6.61
CA LYS A 297 5.18 -28.06 -7.93
C LYS A 297 4.05 -29.06 -8.16
N TYR A 298 3.53 -29.66 -7.09
CA TYR A 298 2.56 -30.74 -7.15
C TYR A 298 1.20 -30.35 -6.56
N HIS A 299 1.18 -29.48 -5.55
CA HIS A 299 0.00 -29.18 -4.77
C HIS A 299 -0.07 -27.70 -4.37
N ILE A 300 -1.28 -27.17 -4.44
CA ILE A 300 -1.64 -25.88 -3.84
C ILE A 300 -2.93 -26.04 -3.03
N SER A 301 -3.02 -25.25 -1.96
CA SER A 301 -4.26 -25.14 -1.18
C SER A 301 -4.73 -23.70 -1.11
N SER A 302 -6.04 -23.52 -1.13
CA SER A 302 -6.70 -22.21 -1.00
C SER A 302 -7.92 -22.33 -0.09
N TYR A 303 -8.42 -21.20 0.40
CA TYR A 303 -9.62 -21.15 1.23
C TYR A 303 -10.80 -20.60 0.43
N HIS A 304 -11.96 -21.25 0.58
CA HIS A 304 -13.24 -20.70 0.17
C HIS A 304 -14.20 -20.73 1.36
N GLY A 305 -14.34 -19.59 2.02
CA GLY A 305 -14.99 -19.50 3.33
C GLY A 305 -14.23 -20.31 4.39
N LYS A 306 -14.94 -21.21 5.08
CA LYS A 306 -14.34 -22.11 6.10
C LYS A 306 -13.73 -23.39 5.50
N ASN A 307 -13.90 -23.63 4.20
CA ASN A 307 -13.47 -24.86 3.55
C ASN A 307 -12.11 -24.69 2.87
N ARG A 308 -11.24 -25.68 3.01
CA ARG A 308 -9.94 -25.73 2.32
C ARG A 308 -10.09 -26.49 1.00
N ILE A 309 -9.75 -25.84 -0.11
CA ILE A 309 -9.73 -26.41 -1.46
C ILE A 309 -8.31 -26.89 -1.76
N HIS A 310 -8.20 -28.14 -2.22
CA HIS A 310 -6.96 -28.79 -2.60
C HIS A 310 -6.91 -29.02 -4.10
N LYS A 311 -5.85 -28.52 -4.74
CA LYS A 311 -5.61 -28.64 -6.19
C LYS A 311 -4.23 -29.23 -6.46
N PHE A 312 -4.15 -30.09 -7.47
CA PHE A 312 -2.98 -30.89 -7.78
C PHE A 312 -2.63 -30.85 -9.27
N THR A 313 -1.35 -31.04 -9.60
CA THR A 313 -0.86 -31.10 -10.99
C THR A 313 -1.00 -32.50 -11.58
N ASN A 314 -0.96 -32.64 -12.91
CA ASN A 314 -0.85 -33.97 -13.54
C ASN A 314 0.43 -34.70 -13.12
N GLN A 315 1.53 -33.99 -12.87
CA GLN A 315 2.78 -34.59 -12.41
C GLN A 315 2.62 -35.27 -11.04
N SER A 316 1.74 -34.77 -10.18
CA SER A 316 1.44 -35.43 -8.90
C SER A 316 0.78 -36.81 -9.10
N LYS A 317 -0.05 -36.95 -10.14
CA LYS A 317 -0.62 -38.25 -10.53
C LYS A 317 0.46 -39.19 -11.01
N ASP A 318 1.31 -38.70 -11.91
CA ASP A 318 2.36 -39.51 -12.53
C ASP A 318 3.30 -40.04 -11.43
N LEU A 319 3.70 -39.19 -10.48
CA LEU A 319 4.52 -39.58 -9.32
C LEU A 319 3.85 -40.64 -8.43
N ILE A 320 2.54 -40.50 -8.15
CA ILE A 320 1.81 -41.50 -7.36
C ILE A 320 1.72 -42.84 -8.10
N LEU A 321 1.51 -42.82 -9.42
CA LEU A 321 1.40 -44.03 -10.24
C LEU A 321 2.75 -44.67 -10.54
N GLU A 322 3.83 -43.92 -10.50
CA GLU A 322 5.21 -44.42 -10.58
C GLU A 322 5.58 -45.20 -9.32
N GLU A 323 5.33 -44.63 -8.14
CA GLU A 323 5.66 -45.27 -6.84
C GLU A 323 4.64 -46.34 -6.42
N TYR A 324 3.36 -46.15 -6.74
CA TYR A 324 2.29 -47.11 -6.44
C TYR A 324 1.48 -47.47 -7.70
N PRO A 325 2.06 -48.22 -8.66
CA PRO A 325 1.38 -48.62 -9.89
C PRO A 325 0.08 -49.37 -9.65
N LEU A 326 -0.89 -49.25 -10.56
CA LEU A 326 -2.19 -49.92 -10.44
C LEU A 326 -2.09 -51.46 -10.41
N ASN A 327 -1.04 -52.00 -11.04
CA ASN A 327 -0.74 -53.44 -11.14
C ASN A 327 0.27 -53.93 -10.08
N LEU A 328 0.61 -53.09 -9.08
CA LEU A 328 1.52 -53.48 -8.01
C LEU A 328 0.96 -54.67 -7.22
N GLU A 329 1.77 -55.72 -7.02
CA GLU A 329 1.37 -56.87 -6.24
C GLU A 329 1.14 -56.45 -4.78
N ARG A 330 0.01 -56.88 -4.19
CA ARG A 330 -0.42 -56.47 -2.83
C ARG A 330 -0.44 -54.95 -2.62
N ARG A 331 -0.73 -54.16 -3.66
CA ARG A 331 -0.82 -52.68 -3.61
C ARG A 331 -1.56 -52.13 -2.39
N ARG A 332 -2.68 -52.77 -2.01
CA ARG A 332 -3.48 -52.36 -0.84
C ARG A 332 -2.72 -52.49 0.48
N ASP A 333 -1.94 -53.55 0.64
CA ASP A 333 -1.20 -53.80 1.88
C ASP A 333 -0.04 -52.82 2.03
N VAL A 334 0.64 -52.50 0.91
CA VAL A 334 1.69 -51.48 0.85
C VAL A 334 1.13 -50.10 1.23
N ILE A 335 0.00 -49.70 0.64
CA ILE A 335 -0.65 -48.41 0.96
C ILE A 335 -1.11 -48.37 2.42
N LYS A 336 -1.61 -49.48 2.96
CA LYS A 336 -1.98 -49.57 4.38
C LYS A 336 -0.77 -49.38 5.30
N ALA A 337 0.39 -49.93 4.97
CA ALA A 337 1.61 -49.71 5.75
C ALA A 337 1.98 -48.22 5.81
N VAL A 338 1.90 -47.51 4.67
CA VAL A 338 2.10 -46.05 4.60
C VAL A 338 1.06 -45.29 5.43
N THR A 339 -0.17 -45.81 5.49
CA THR A 339 -1.26 -45.20 6.27
C THR A 339 -1.04 -45.33 7.77
N GLU A 340 -0.49 -46.46 8.24
CA GLU A 340 -0.11 -46.61 9.65
C GLU A 340 1.05 -45.71 10.02
N GLU A 341 2.09 -45.61 9.17
CA GLU A 341 3.20 -44.65 9.36
C GLU A 341 2.67 -43.20 9.44
N TYR A 342 1.74 -42.83 8.57
CA TYR A 342 1.12 -41.51 8.61
C TYR A 342 0.31 -41.26 9.89
N LYS A 343 -0.37 -42.27 10.42
CA LYS A 343 -1.10 -42.16 11.69
C LYS A 343 -0.17 -41.99 12.88
N GLU A 344 0.96 -42.68 12.88
CA GLU A 344 1.99 -42.53 13.92
C GLU A 344 2.57 -41.11 13.90
N ALA A 345 2.92 -40.60 12.72
CA ALA A 345 3.42 -39.24 12.52
C ALA A 345 2.40 -38.13 12.87
N LEU A 346 1.11 -38.43 12.97
CA LEU A 346 0.07 -37.49 13.43
C LEU A 346 -0.14 -37.50 14.95
N ARG A 347 0.37 -38.50 15.66
CA ARG A 347 0.26 -38.65 17.11
C ARG A 347 1.45 -38.05 17.85
N GLU A 348 2.59 -37.93 17.18
CA GLU A 348 3.72 -37.07 17.56
C GLU A 348 3.41 -35.60 17.28
#